data_AF-A0A6M0RDH0-F1
#
_entry.id   AF-A0A6M0RDH0-F1
#
_cell.length_a   1.000
_cell.length_b   1.000
_cell.length_c   1.000
_cell.angle_alpha   90.00
_cell.angle_beta   90.00
_cell.angle_gamma   90.00
#
_symmetry.space_group_name_H-M   'P 1'
#
loop_
_entity.id
_entity.type
_entity.pdbx_description
1 polymer ?
#
loop_
_entity_poly.entity_id
_entity_poly.type
_entity_poly.pdbx_seq_one_letter_code
_entity_poly.pdbx_strand_id
1 'polypeptide(L)'
;MRHQAARIAAEANLISKEKVSLWVGGQWRETMLMAYTFHDEPIARYPKAVNRFAEPAFSLLQQGGKQHAIEAEALLREALELVSDAPDLMNNLAMALYIQGREDEADALIRDIVERYPDYIFASASLARQYIQEGDLDAAEELLRPYFSCDRFHVMEFGTFIDAYIGLLVAKGEKDNVQPWLKM
;
A
#
# COMPACT_ATOMS: atom_id res chain seq x y z
N MET A 1 -17.64 -24.03 2.51
CA MET A 1 -17.83 -24.46 3.93
C MET A 1 -16.52 -24.53 4.72
N ARG A 2 -15.48 -25.26 4.29
CA ARG A 2 -14.22 -25.38 5.08
C ARG A 2 -13.38 -24.09 5.15
N HIS A 3 -13.33 -23.30 4.07
CA HIS A 3 -12.66 -21.98 4.06
C HIS A 3 -13.29 -21.02 5.09
N GLN A 4 -14.63 -20.98 5.17
CA GLN A 4 -15.35 -20.16 6.13
C GLN A 4 -15.07 -20.58 7.58
N ALA A 5 -15.08 -21.89 7.86
CA ALA A 5 -14.76 -22.42 9.18
C ALA A 5 -13.31 -22.10 9.59
N ALA A 6 -12.38 -22.21 8.65
CA ALA A 6 -10.99 -21.91 8.89
C ALA A 6 -10.75 -20.39 9.06
N ARG A 7 -11.49 -19.53 8.34
CA ARG A 7 -11.51 -18.07 8.59
C ARG A 7 -11.98 -17.73 10.00
N ILE A 8 -13.09 -18.33 10.46
CA ILE A 8 -13.61 -18.13 11.82
C ILE A 8 -12.59 -18.60 12.87
N ALA A 9 -11.94 -19.75 12.64
CA ALA A 9 -10.88 -20.24 13.52
C ALA A 9 -9.67 -19.30 13.56
N ALA A 10 -9.30 -18.72 12.42
CA ALA A 10 -8.21 -17.75 12.32
C ALA A 10 -8.55 -16.40 13.00
N GLU A 11 -9.80 -15.91 12.86
CA GLU A 11 -10.29 -14.72 13.59
C GLU A 11 -10.31 -14.92 15.10
N ALA A 12 -10.55 -16.15 15.55
CA ALA A 12 -10.45 -16.54 16.94
C ALA A 12 -9.01 -16.88 17.40
N ASN A 13 -7.99 -16.63 16.57
CA ASN A 13 -6.57 -16.94 16.82
C ASN A 13 -6.30 -18.43 17.15
N LEU A 14 -7.09 -19.36 16.61
CA LEU A 14 -6.95 -20.80 16.85
C LEU A 14 -6.00 -21.50 15.86
N ILE A 15 -5.73 -20.87 14.70
CA ILE A 15 -4.82 -21.35 13.66
C ILE A 15 -4.04 -20.18 13.04
N SER A 16 -2.87 -20.45 12.45
CA SER A 16 -2.08 -19.43 11.74
C SER A 16 -2.83 -18.90 10.51
N LYS A 17 -2.71 -17.59 10.25
CA LYS A 17 -3.26 -16.91 9.07
C LYS A 17 -2.39 -17.07 7.82
N GLU A 18 -1.10 -17.37 8.01
CA GLU A 18 -0.08 -17.30 6.96
C GLU A 18 -0.11 -18.50 6.01
N LYS A 19 -0.23 -19.74 6.53
CA LYS A 19 -0.32 -20.96 5.71
C LYS A 19 -1.20 -22.00 6.36
N VAL A 20 -2.30 -22.35 5.71
CA VAL A 20 -3.19 -23.41 6.15
C VAL A 20 -3.40 -24.40 5.01
N SER A 21 -3.16 -25.67 5.27
CA SER A 21 -3.45 -26.73 4.32
C SER A 21 -4.97 -26.96 4.30
N LEU A 22 -5.62 -26.63 3.19
CA LEU A 22 -7.03 -26.92 2.96
C LEU A 22 -7.18 -27.98 1.86
N TRP A 23 -8.09 -28.92 2.08
CA TRP A 23 -8.48 -29.88 1.06
C TRP A 23 -9.43 -29.20 0.05
N VAL A 24 -8.93 -28.94 -1.16
CA VAL A 24 -9.65 -28.23 -2.24
C VAL A 24 -9.59 -29.08 -3.52
N GLY A 25 -10.76 -29.43 -4.07
CA GLY A 25 -10.84 -30.16 -5.34
C GLY A 25 -10.23 -31.57 -5.32
N GLY A 26 -10.19 -32.25 -4.18
CA GLY A 26 -9.65 -33.61 -4.07
C GLY A 26 -8.14 -33.68 -3.83
N GLN A 27 -7.49 -32.55 -3.51
CA GLN A 27 -6.08 -32.48 -3.15
C GLN A 27 -5.87 -31.54 -1.96
N TRP A 28 -4.82 -31.79 -1.17
CA TRP A 28 -4.33 -30.82 -0.18
C TRP A 28 -3.64 -29.67 -0.91
N ARG A 29 -4.05 -28.44 -0.61
CA ARG A 29 -3.41 -27.22 -1.09
C ARG A 29 -3.06 -26.35 0.11
N GLU A 30 -1.84 -25.84 0.15
CA GLU A 30 -1.53 -24.73 1.06
C GLU A 30 -2.24 -23.47 0.54
N THR A 31 -2.93 -22.79 1.44
CA THR A 31 -3.58 -21.52 1.14
C THR A 31 -3.44 -20.59 2.32
N MET A 32 -3.34 -19.29 2.06
CA MET A 32 -3.38 -18.29 3.11
C MET A 32 -4.83 -18.08 3.54
N LEU A 33 -5.09 -18.05 4.85
CA LEU A 33 -6.39 -17.69 5.38
C LEU A 33 -6.33 -16.25 5.84
N MET A 34 -6.58 -15.36 4.90
CA MET A 34 -6.60 -13.94 5.18
C MET A 34 -7.98 -13.56 5.70
N ALA A 35 -8.03 -13.19 6.98
CA ALA A 35 -9.22 -12.67 7.63
C ALA A 35 -8.96 -11.21 7.97
N TYR A 36 -9.01 -10.36 6.95
CA TYR A 36 -8.83 -8.92 7.11
C TYR A 36 -10.14 -8.27 7.54
N THR A 37 -10.03 -7.31 8.46
CA THR A 37 -11.11 -6.37 8.75
C THR A 37 -10.84 -5.04 8.06
N PHE A 38 -11.89 -4.32 7.67
CA PHE A 38 -11.75 -3.07 6.91
C PHE A 38 -12.39 -1.89 7.63
N HIS A 39 -11.82 -0.70 7.43
CA HIS A 39 -12.44 0.57 7.77
C HIS A 39 -12.23 1.63 6.68
N ASP A 40 -13.07 2.65 6.69
CA ASP A 40 -13.06 3.80 5.78
C ASP A 40 -12.80 5.12 6.50
N GLU A 41 -12.42 5.05 7.78
CA GLU A 41 -12.02 6.24 8.54
C GLU A 41 -10.83 6.93 7.86
N PRO A 42 -10.82 8.28 7.78
CA PRO A 42 -9.73 9.01 7.15
C PRO A 42 -8.36 8.59 7.74
N ILE A 43 -7.43 8.25 6.84
CA ILE A 43 -6.06 7.82 7.18
C ILE A 43 -5.37 8.85 8.09
N ALA A 44 -5.59 10.14 7.82
CA ALA A 44 -5.11 11.23 8.64
C ALA A 44 -6.20 12.29 8.85
N ARG A 45 -6.14 12.98 10.00
CA ARG A 45 -6.99 14.14 10.30
C ARG A 45 -6.12 15.31 10.70
N TYR A 46 -6.06 16.32 9.85
CA TYR A 46 -5.27 17.51 10.12
C TYR A 46 -6.11 18.71 10.58
N PRO A 47 -5.50 19.66 11.31
CA PRO A 47 -6.13 20.95 11.61
C PRO A 47 -6.52 21.69 10.32
N LYS A 48 -7.54 22.55 10.39
CA LYS A 48 -7.98 23.40 9.25
C LYS A 48 -6.83 24.19 8.60
N ALA A 49 -5.84 24.60 9.40
CA ALA A 49 -4.68 25.34 8.91
C ALA A 49 -3.78 24.52 7.95
N VAL A 50 -3.73 23.19 8.10
CA VAL A 50 -3.03 22.28 7.20
C VAL A 50 -3.94 21.90 6.03
N ASN A 51 -5.21 21.57 6.31
CA ASN A 51 -6.19 21.17 5.28
C ASN A 51 -6.39 22.22 4.19
N ARG A 52 -6.27 23.52 4.52
CA ARG A 52 -6.34 24.60 3.52
C ARG A 52 -5.32 24.45 2.38
N PHE A 53 -4.25 23.68 2.61
CA PHE A 53 -3.22 23.37 1.63
C PHE A 53 -3.29 21.91 1.16
N ALA A 54 -3.47 20.97 2.09
CA ALA A 54 -3.49 19.54 1.77
C ALA A 54 -4.67 19.13 0.87
N GLU A 55 -5.88 19.63 1.13
CA GLU A 55 -7.07 19.24 0.35
C GLU A 55 -7.00 19.73 -1.11
N PRO A 56 -6.64 21.01 -1.40
CA PRO A 56 -6.46 21.45 -2.79
C PRO A 56 -5.29 20.74 -3.49
N ALA A 57 -4.18 20.49 -2.78
CA ALA A 57 -3.05 19.75 -3.36
C ALA A 57 -3.46 18.35 -3.80
N PHE A 58 -4.19 17.62 -2.95
CA PHE A 58 -4.74 16.31 -3.30
C PHE A 58 -5.67 16.40 -4.52
N SER A 59 -6.56 17.40 -4.56
CA SER A 59 -7.47 17.61 -5.71
C SER A 59 -6.72 17.88 -7.02
N LEU A 60 -5.63 18.65 -6.98
CA LEU A 60 -4.78 18.93 -8.13
C LEU A 60 -4.07 17.66 -8.64
N LEU A 61 -3.56 16.83 -7.73
CA LEU A 61 -2.93 15.57 -8.09
C LEU A 61 -3.91 14.61 -8.78
N GLN A 62 -5.16 14.56 -8.32
CA GLN A 62 -6.22 13.74 -8.94
C GLN A 62 -6.60 14.23 -10.34
N GLN A 63 -6.48 15.53 -10.62
CA GLN A 63 -6.67 16.08 -11.97
C GLN A 63 -5.50 15.74 -12.90
N GLY A 64 -4.32 15.51 -12.33
CA GLY A 64 -3.12 15.10 -13.03
C GLY A 64 -2.53 16.19 -13.92
N GLY A 65 -1.40 15.88 -14.56
CA GLY A 65 -0.69 16.80 -15.43
C GLY A 65 0.36 17.65 -14.71
N LYS A 66 1.39 18.03 -15.47
CA LYS A 66 2.60 18.67 -14.91
C LYS A 66 2.32 20.00 -14.20
N GLN A 67 1.41 20.81 -14.73
CA GLN A 67 1.07 22.11 -14.12
C GLN A 67 0.39 21.94 -12.76
N HIS A 68 -0.61 21.08 -12.67
CA HIS A 68 -1.28 20.78 -11.40
C HIS A 68 -0.31 20.16 -10.38
N ALA A 69 0.65 19.34 -10.83
CA ALA A 69 1.66 18.78 -9.94
C ALA A 69 2.62 19.83 -9.36
N ILE A 70 3.01 20.85 -10.14
CA ILE A 70 3.82 21.98 -9.65
C ILE A 70 3.05 22.76 -8.57
N GLU A 71 1.77 23.03 -8.79
CA GLU A 71 0.92 23.73 -7.82
C GLU A 71 0.69 22.88 -6.56
N ALA A 72 0.47 21.58 -6.73
CA ALA A 72 0.33 20.64 -5.62
C ALA A 72 1.60 20.57 -4.76
N GLU A 73 2.79 20.52 -5.37
CA GLU A 73 4.06 20.54 -4.63
C GLU A 73 4.17 21.78 -3.73
N ALA A 74 3.87 22.97 -4.27
CA ALA A 74 3.95 24.21 -3.50
C ALA A 74 3.03 24.16 -2.26
N LEU A 75 1.79 23.71 -2.45
CA LEU A 75 0.82 23.55 -1.36
C LEU A 75 1.24 22.47 -0.35
N LEU A 76 1.80 21.36 -0.80
CA LEU A 76 2.25 20.29 0.09
C LEU A 76 3.43 20.72 0.95
N ARG A 77 4.35 21.52 0.41
CA ARG A 77 5.44 22.12 1.19
C ARG A 77 4.92 23.04 2.29
N GLU A 78 3.96 23.92 1.96
CA GLU A 78 3.28 24.77 2.94
C GLU A 78 2.53 23.95 4.02
N ALA A 79 1.92 22.83 3.64
CA ALA A 79 1.29 21.92 4.58
C ALA A 79 2.32 21.26 5.52
N LEU A 80 3.45 20.80 4.97
CA LEU A 80 4.53 20.12 5.69
C LEU A 80 5.32 21.06 6.61
N GLU A 81 5.35 22.37 6.34
CA GLU A 81 5.87 23.38 7.26
C GLU A 81 5.03 23.50 8.54
N LEU A 82 3.71 23.23 8.43
CA LEU A 82 2.78 23.26 9.57
C LEU A 82 2.71 21.92 10.31
N VAL A 83 3.02 20.82 9.64
CA VAL A 83 3.09 19.47 10.22
C VAL A 83 4.21 18.66 9.57
N SER A 84 5.27 18.38 10.33
CA SER A 84 6.45 17.66 9.83
C SER A 84 6.34 16.13 9.91
N ASP A 85 5.37 15.62 10.67
CA ASP A 85 5.11 14.20 10.90
C ASP A 85 3.80 13.80 10.18
N ALA A 86 3.89 13.65 8.86
CA ALA A 86 2.74 13.48 7.97
C ALA A 86 3.12 12.63 6.73
N PRO A 87 3.22 11.29 6.87
CA PRO A 87 3.68 10.42 5.78
C PRO A 87 2.78 10.46 4.53
N ASP A 88 1.48 10.70 4.67
CA ASP A 88 0.57 10.85 3.53
C ASP A 88 0.78 12.15 2.76
N LEU A 89 1.10 13.26 3.43
CA LEU A 89 1.46 14.51 2.77
C LEU A 89 2.83 14.39 2.07
N MET A 90 3.78 13.72 2.70
CA MET A 90 5.06 13.40 2.07
C MET A 90 4.90 12.49 0.85
N ASN A 91 4.05 11.46 0.93
CA ASN A 91 3.76 10.58 -0.20
C ASN A 91 3.08 11.34 -1.35
N ASN A 92 2.16 12.24 -1.04
CA ASN A 92 1.56 13.12 -2.06
C ASN A 92 2.61 14.05 -2.69
N LEU A 93 3.61 14.51 -1.93
CA LEU A 93 4.72 15.30 -2.45
C LEU A 93 5.59 14.47 -3.39
N ALA A 94 5.90 13.22 -3.03
CA ALA A 94 6.61 12.30 -3.92
C ALA A 94 5.83 12.09 -5.23
N MET A 95 4.51 11.90 -5.15
CA MET A 95 3.65 11.78 -6.33
C MET A 95 3.69 13.05 -7.22
N ALA A 96 3.67 14.24 -6.61
CA ALA A 96 3.83 15.50 -7.35
C ALA A 96 5.18 15.56 -8.09
N LEU A 97 6.26 15.10 -7.44
CA LEU A 97 7.60 15.07 -8.01
C LEU A 97 7.71 14.08 -9.17
N TYR A 98 7.14 12.88 -9.05
CA TYR A 98 7.08 11.90 -10.14
C TYR A 98 6.36 12.47 -11.37
N ILE A 99 5.19 13.11 -11.19
CA ILE A 99 4.44 13.70 -12.32
C ILE A 99 5.25 14.82 -13.02
N GLN A 100 6.14 15.49 -12.29
CA GLN A 100 7.04 16.49 -12.85
C GLN A 100 8.26 15.90 -13.58
N GLY A 101 8.53 14.61 -13.43
CA GLY A 101 9.72 13.91 -13.92
C GLY A 101 10.95 14.06 -13.02
N ARG A 102 10.75 14.41 -11.74
CA ARG A 102 11.82 14.56 -10.73
C ARG A 102 11.93 13.27 -9.91
N GLU A 103 12.26 12.17 -10.58
CA GLU A 103 12.24 10.81 -10.02
C GLU A 103 13.22 10.64 -8.86
N ASP A 104 14.47 11.12 -8.99
CA ASP A 104 15.49 11.00 -7.93
C ASP A 104 15.03 11.62 -6.58
N GLU A 105 14.36 12.77 -6.63
CA GLU A 105 13.85 13.45 -5.42
C GLU A 105 12.63 12.73 -4.84
N ALA A 106 11.76 12.20 -5.70
CA ALA A 106 10.61 11.41 -5.28
C ALA A 106 11.06 10.11 -4.61
N ASP A 107 12.00 9.39 -5.22
CA ASP A 107 12.57 8.14 -4.71
C ASP A 107 13.25 8.34 -3.36
N ALA A 108 14.03 9.41 -3.21
CA ALA A 108 14.65 9.77 -1.93
C ALA A 108 13.58 9.99 -0.84
N LEU A 109 12.49 10.67 -1.18
CA LEU A 109 11.38 10.91 -0.25
C LEU A 109 10.63 9.61 0.09
N ILE A 110 10.37 8.74 -0.88
CA ILE A 110 9.71 7.44 -0.64
C ILE A 110 10.58 6.57 0.29
N ARG A 111 11.90 6.51 0.06
CA ARG A 111 12.82 5.75 0.93
C ARG A 111 12.83 6.31 2.35
N ASP A 112 12.85 7.63 2.52
CA ASP A 112 12.72 8.28 3.83
C ASP A 112 11.38 7.94 4.52
N ILE A 113 10.27 7.90 3.78
CA ILE A 113 8.98 7.49 4.36
C ILE A 113 9.03 6.03 4.83
N VAL A 114 9.56 5.12 4.02
CA VAL A 114 9.67 3.69 4.37
C VAL A 114 10.54 3.47 5.61
N GLU A 115 11.64 4.21 5.73
CA GLU A 115 12.54 4.13 6.89
C GLU A 115 11.89 4.66 8.17
N ARG A 116 11.18 5.80 8.09
CA ARG A 116 10.59 6.45 9.27
C ARG A 116 9.21 5.92 9.66
N TYR A 117 8.46 5.40 8.69
CA TYR A 117 7.08 4.94 8.85
C TYR A 117 6.92 3.55 8.21
N PRO A 118 7.50 2.50 8.81
CA PRO A 118 7.48 1.15 8.25
C PRO A 118 6.06 0.57 8.10
N ASP A 119 5.08 1.11 8.82
CA ASP A 119 3.67 0.72 8.74
C ASP A 119 2.89 1.49 7.64
N TYR A 120 3.51 2.50 7.00
CA TYR A 120 2.85 3.32 5.98
C TYR A 120 2.93 2.67 4.58
N ILE A 121 1.91 1.88 4.28
CA ILE A 121 1.90 0.99 3.11
C ILE A 121 2.05 1.64 1.76
N PHE A 122 1.57 2.88 1.58
CA PHE A 122 1.59 3.52 0.27
C PHE A 122 3.02 3.77 -0.22
N ALA A 123 3.94 4.10 0.70
CA ALA A 123 5.35 4.24 0.38
C ALA A 123 6.01 2.89 0.14
N SER A 124 5.75 1.88 0.99
CA SER A 124 6.24 0.52 0.80
C SER A 124 5.80 -0.07 -0.55
N ALA A 125 4.54 0.11 -0.93
CA ALA A 125 4.00 -0.35 -2.21
C ALA A 125 4.60 0.39 -3.40
N SER A 126 4.92 1.68 -3.25
CA SER A 126 5.58 2.46 -4.30
C SER A 126 7.01 1.99 -4.53
N LEU A 127 7.78 1.79 -3.46
CA LEU A 127 9.13 1.25 -3.53
C LEU A 127 9.15 -0.22 -3.99
N ALA A 128 8.17 -1.04 -3.60
CA ALA A 128 8.04 -2.41 -4.09
C ALA A 128 7.80 -2.43 -5.61
N ARG A 129 6.98 -1.52 -6.15
CA ARG A 129 6.77 -1.39 -7.61
C ARG A 129 8.05 -0.99 -8.34
N GLN A 130 8.87 -0.12 -7.74
CA GLN A 130 10.19 0.22 -8.28
C GLN A 130 11.09 -1.03 -8.33
N TYR A 131 11.22 -1.76 -7.23
CA TYR A 131 12.01 -3.00 -7.21
C TYR A 131 11.51 -4.06 -8.21
N ILE A 132 10.20 -4.18 -8.40
CA ILE A 132 9.61 -5.05 -9.44
C ILE A 132 10.07 -4.63 -10.85
N GLN A 133 10.10 -3.32 -11.14
CA GLN A 133 10.55 -2.81 -12.44
C GLN A 133 12.05 -3.02 -12.66
N GLU A 134 12.85 -2.88 -11.60
CA GLU A 134 14.29 -3.12 -11.60
C GLU A 134 14.64 -4.62 -11.65
N GLY A 135 13.67 -5.50 -11.37
CA GLY A 135 13.82 -6.95 -11.35
C GLY A 135 14.29 -7.51 -10.01
N ASP A 136 14.41 -6.68 -8.98
CA ASP A 136 14.71 -7.10 -7.60
C ASP A 136 13.44 -7.58 -6.90
N LEU A 137 12.96 -8.75 -7.33
CA LEU A 137 11.69 -9.31 -6.85
C LEU A 137 11.77 -9.74 -5.38
N ASP A 138 12.96 -10.06 -4.88
CA ASP A 138 13.17 -10.45 -3.48
C ASP A 138 13.02 -9.24 -2.56
N ALA A 139 13.64 -8.10 -2.91
CA ALA A 139 13.46 -6.86 -2.14
C ALA A 139 12.00 -6.38 -2.14
N ALA A 140 11.30 -6.50 -3.27
CA ALA A 140 9.87 -6.19 -3.35
C ALA A 140 9.03 -7.11 -2.44
N GLU A 141 9.34 -8.41 -2.40
CA GLU A 141 8.65 -9.37 -1.52
C GLU A 141 8.91 -9.07 -0.04
N GLU A 142 10.16 -8.84 0.33
CA GLU A 142 10.54 -8.52 1.72
C GLU A 142 9.80 -7.27 2.23
N LEU A 143 9.64 -6.27 1.35
CA LEU A 143 8.97 -5.02 1.68
C LEU A 143 7.45 -5.18 1.85
N LEU A 144 6.83 -6.08 1.08
CA LEU A 144 5.39 -6.35 1.16
C LEU A 144 5.03 -7.39 2.23
N ARG A 145 5.99 -8.21 2.66
CA ARG A 145 5.79 -9.31 3.60
C ARG A 145 5.08 -8.93 4.91
N PRO A 146 5.37 -7.79 5.57
CA PRO A 146 4.72 -7.44 6.83
C PRO A 146 3.18 -7.30 6.71
N TYR A 147 2.68 -6.91 5.54
CA TYR A 147 1.26 -6.63 5.33
C TYR A 147 0.39 -7.90 5.24
N PHE A 148 0.98 -9.09 5.07
CA PHE A 148 0.25 -10.35 5.25
C PHE A 148 -0.20 -10.57 6.69
N SER A 149 0.51 -9.99 7.66
CA SER A 149 0.19 -10.16 9.08
C SER A 149 -0.70 -9.03 9.63
N CYS A 150 -1.14 -8.09 8.78
CA CYS A 150 -2.03 -7.02 9.20
C CYS A 150 -3.47 -7.53 9.40
N ASP A 151 -4.05 -7.26 10.57
CA ASP A 151 -5.41 -7.74 10.92
C ASP A 151 -6.52 -6.78 10.45
N ARG A 152 -6.20 -5.49 10.33
CA ARG A 152 -7.16 -4.42 10.03
C ARG A 152 -6.54 -3.43 9.06
N PHE A 153 -7.18 -3.28 7.90
CA PHE A 153 -6.76 -2.36 6.85
C PHE A 153 -7.72 -1.20 6.72
N HIS A 154 -7.20 -0.02 6.35
CA HIS A 154 -8.01 0.93 5.62
C HIS A 154 -8.32 0.40 4.20
N VAL A 155 -9.51 0.65 3.66
CA VAL A 155 -9.91 0.13 2.34
C VAL A 155 -8.94 0.48 1.21
N MET A 156 -8.34 1.68 1.24
CA MET A 156 -7.36 2.12 0.24
C MET A 156 -5.98 1.47 0.41
N GLU A 157 -5.60 1.17 1.65
CA GLU A 157 -4.33 0.50 1.97
C GLU A 157 -4.36 -0.92 1.43
N PHE A 158 -5.47 -1.63 1.64
CA PHE A 158 -5.65 -2.97 1.12
C PHE A 158 -5.59 -3.02 -0.41
N GLY A 159 -6.29 -2.11 -1.10
CA GLY A 159 -6.20 -2.03 -2.56
C GLY A 159 -4.77 -1.81 -3.04
N THR A 160 -4.06 -0.87 -2.39
CA THR A 160 -2.66 -0.55 -2.71
C THR A 160 -1.72 -1.74 -2.50
N PHE A 161 -1.91 -2.48 -1.41
CA PHE A 161 -1.18 -3.71 -1.13
C PHE A 161 -1.40 -4.77 -2.22
N ILE A 162 -2.66 -5.06 -2.53
CA ILE A 162 -3.04 -6.10 -3.48
C ILE A 162 -2.52 -5.77 -4.87
N ASP A 163 -2.62 -4.52 -5.31
CA ASP A 163 -2.11 -4.09 -6.61
C ASP A 163 -0.60 -4.33 -6.73
N ALA A 164 0.17 -3.93 -5.71
CA ALA A 164 1.62 -4.13 -5.69
C ALA A 164 1.99 -5.63 -5.62
N TYR A 165 1.30 -6.41 -4.78
CA TYR A 165 1.58 -7.83 -4.62
C TYR A 165 1.18 -8.66 -5.84
N ILE A 166 0.06 -8.36 -6.50
CA ILE A 166 -0.29 -8.99 -7.78
C ILE A 166 0.77 -8.66 -8.84
N GLY A 167 1.26 -7.42 -8.88
CA GLY A 167 2.37 -7.03 -9.74
C GLY A 167 3.60 -7.90 -9.52
N LEU A 168 3.96 -8.16 -8.26
CA LEU A 168 5.06 -9.04 -7.88
C LEU A 168 4.83 -10.48 -8.36
N LEU A 169 3.65 -11.06 -8.11
CA LEU A 169 3.31 -12.42 -8.55
C LEU A 169 3.40 -12.57 -10.06
N VAL A 170 2.94 -11.57 -10.80
CA VAL A 170 3.04 -11.56 -12.27
C VAL A 170 4.50 -11.52 -12.71
N ALA A 171 5.34 -10.68 -12.10
CA ALA A 171 6.76 -10.59 -12.41
C ALA A 171 7.52 -11.88 -12.08
N LYS A 172 7.15 -12.59 -11.01
CA LYS A 172 7.67 -13.92 -10.66
C LYS A 172 7.18 -15.06 -11.58
N GLY A 173 6.18 -14.80 -12.42
CA GLY A 173 5.54 -15.82 -13.26
C GLY A 173 4.54 -16.71 -12.51
N GLU A 174 4.19 -16.39 -11.27
CA GLU A 174 3.29 -17.13 -10.38
C GLU A 174 1.81 -16.81 -10.63
N LYS A 175 1.38 -16.86 -11.89
CA LYS A 175 0.04 -16.39 -12.31
C LYS A 175 -1.11 -17.15 -11.65
N ASP A 176 -0.90 -18.42 -11.32
CA ASP A 176 -1.88 -19.26 -10.63
C ASP A 176 -2.21 -18.75 -9.22
N ASN A 177 -1.29 -17.97 -8.63
CA ASN A 177 -1.45 -17.37 -7.30
C ASN A 177 -2.24 -16.06 -7.31
N VAL A 178 -2.60 -15.49 -8.47
CA VAL A 178 -3.32 -14.20 -8.58
C VAL A 178 -4.82 -14.34 -8.32
N GLN A 179 -5.44 -15.41 -8.84
CA GLN A 179 -6.91 -15.60 -8.79
C GLN A 179 -7.53 -15.58 -7.39
N PRO A 180 -6.88 -16.11 -6.34
CA PRO A 180 -7.39 -15.99 -4.97
C PRO A 180 -7.52 -14.53 -4.50
N TRP A 181 -6.58 -13.66 -4.85
CA TRP A 181 -6.56 -12.25 -4.41
C TRP A 181 -7.64 -11.40 -5.08
N LEU A 182 -8.03 -11.72 -6.32
CA LEU A 182 -9.10 -11.01 -7.03
C LEU A 182 -10.51 -11.36 -6.55
N LYS A 183 -10.64 -12.42 -5.74
CA LYS A 183 -11.94 -12.95 -5.26
C LYS A 183 -12.19 -12.68 -3.77
N MET A 184 -11.28 -11.96 -3.14
CA MET A 184 -11.34 -11.58 -1.72
C MET A 184 -12.17 -10.31 -1.55
#